data_AF-A0A1M3MZC6-F1
#
_entry.id   AF-A0A1M3MZC6-F1
#
_cell.length_a   1.000
_cell.length_b   1.000
_cell.length_c   1.000
_cell.angle_alpha   90.00
_cell.angle_beta   90.00
_cell.angle_gamma   90.00
#
_symmetry.space_group_name_H-M   'P 1'
#
loop_
_entity.id
_entity.type
_entity.pdbx_description
1 polymer ?
#
loop_
_entity_poly.entity_id
_entity_poly.type
_entity_poly.pdbx_seq_one_letter_code
_entity_poly.pdbx_strand_id
1 'polypeptide(L)'
;MRTTLRCRSCESRKLWRIDPVMLPQFDSRNAMYTLPVVCRSELGDTATHAWGKRQEHGRFEVWICAGCGLTEWYAVDVNESLKRLSRDPSSGVSYVDGDAQRPEER
;
A
#
# COMPACT_ATOMS: atom_id res chain seq x y z
N MET A 1 12.01 -10.88 -3.52
CA MET A 1 11.45 -11.56 -4.71
C MET A 1 11.36 -10.64 -5.92
N ARG A 2 10.81 -9.43 -5.80
CA ARG A 2 10.58 -8.52 -6.94
C ARG A 2 11.82 -8.19 -7.78
N THR A 3 12.98 -8.00 -7.15
CA THR A 3 14.24 -7.64 -7.83
C THR A 3 15.04 -8.85 -8.29
N THR A 4 15.08 -9.91 -7.49
CA THR A 4 15.96 -11.08 -7.73
C THR A 4 15.28 -12.23 -8.45
N LEU A 5 13.94 -12.22 -8.57
CA LEU A 5 13.11 -13.33 -9.05
C LEU A 5 13.40 -14.66 -8.33
N ARG A 6 13.78 -14.57 -7.05
CA ARG A 6 14.05 -15.70 -6.16
C ARG A 6 13.47 -15.43 -4.78
N CYS A 7 12.98 -16.48 -4.13
CA CYS A 7 12.59 -16.44 -2.73
C CYS A 7 13.83 -16.32 -1.84
N ARG A 8 13.86 -15.34 -0.93
CA ARG A 8 14.98 -15.15 0.02
C ARG A 8 15.01 -16.19 1.14
N SER A 9 13.93 -16.93 1.34
CA SER A 9 13.84 -17.96 2.40
C SER A 9 14.22 -19.35 1.94
N CYS A 10 13.89 -19.75 0.70
CA CYS A 10 14.14 -21.11 0.22
C CYS A 10 14.76 -21.18 -1.19
N GLU A 11 15.20 -20.04 -1.72
CA GLU A 11 15.81 -19.89 -3.06
C GLU A 11 14.98 -20.29 -4.28
N SER A 12 13.75 -20.78 -4.06
CA SER A 12 12.82 -21.14 -5.13
C SER A 12 12.61 -19.98 -6.12
N ARG A 13 12.50 -20.34 -7.40
CA ARG A 13 12.20 -19.43 -8.52
C ARG A 13 10.73 -19.48 -8.97
N LYS A 14 9.91 -20.33 -8.34
CA LYS A 14 8.46 -20.41 -8.61
C LYS A 14 7.74 -19.43 -7.72
N LEU A 15 7.22 -18.36 -8.33
CA LEU A 15 6.63 -17.22 -7.63
C LEU A 15 5.26 -16.90 -8.24
N TRP A 16 4.28 -16.62 -7.40
CA TRP A 16 3.03 -15.96 -7.80
C TRP A 16 3.22 -14.45 -7.69
N ARG A 17 2.62 -13.69 -8.63
CA ARG A 17 2.56 -12.23 -8.59
C ARG A 17 1.10 -11.80 -8.69
N ILE A 18 0.69 -10.88 -7.83
CA ILE A 18 -0.63 -10.24 -7.84
C ILE A 18 -0.40 -8.73 -7.95
N ASP A 19 -0.79 -8.14 -9.07
CA ASP A 19 -0.64 -6.71 -9.36
C ASP A 19 -1.72 -6.24 -10.33
N PRO A 20 -2.66 -5.36 -9.93
CA PRO A 20 -2.88 -4.90 -8.55
C PRO A 20 -3.46 -5.98 -7.63
N VAL A 21 -3.29 -5.81 -6.31
CA VAL A 21 -4.15 -6.50 -5.33
C VAL A 21 -5.56 -5.90 -5.40
N MET A 22 -6.57 -6.74 -5.59
CA MET A 22 -7.97 -6.34 -5.71
C MET A 22 -8.79 -6.82 -4.51
N LEU A 23 -9.77 -6.04 -4.09
CA LEU A 23 -10.75 -6.39 -3.06
C LEU A 23 -12.18 -6.28 -3.59
N PRO A 24 -13.10 -7.12 -3.12
CA PRO A 24 -14.52 -6.94 -3.39
C PRO A 24 -15.04 -5.67 -2.72
N GLN A 25 -15.87 -4.91 -3.44
CA GLN A 25 -16.54 -3.74 -2.89
C GLN A 25 -17.60 -4.15 -1.87
N PHE A 26 -17.56 -3.55 -0.67
CA PHE A 26 -18.42 -3.97 0.44
C PHE A 26 -19.92 -3.79 0.13
N ASP A 27 -20.25 -2.78 -0.67
CA ASP A 27 -21.61 -2.40 -1.08
C ASP A 27 -21.98 -2.86 -2.50
N SER A 28 -21.10 -3.57 -3.21
CA SER A 28 -21.38 -4.09 -4.54
C SER A 28 -20.86 -5.52 -4.71
N ARG A 29 -21.79 -6.44 -4.98
CA ARG A 29 -21.47 -7.87 -5.18
C ARG A 29 -20.59 -8.15 -6.39
N ASN A 30 -20.52 -7.22 -7.34
CA ASN A 30 -19.86 -7.43 -8.63
C ASN A 30 -18.74 -6.43 -8.92
N ALA A 31 -18.50 -5.47 -8.02
CA ALA A 31 -17.42 -4.51 -8.20
C ALA A 31 -16.17 -4.97 -7.44
N MET A 32 -15.04 -4.94 -8.13
CA MET A 32 -13.72 -5.12 -7.55
C MET A 32 -13.01 -3.77 -7.60
N TYR A 33 -12.28 -3.42 -6.55
CA TYR A 33 -11.44 -2.23 -6.52
C TYR A 33 -10.00 -2.59 -6.17
N THR A 34 -9.06 -1.82 -6.70
CA THR A 34 -7.64 -1.93 -6.33
C THR A 34 -7.47 -1.54 -4.88
N LEU A 35 -6.82 -2.38 -4.06
CA LEU A 35 -6.48 -2.04 -2.69
C LEU A 35 -5.45 -0.89 -2.68
N PRO A 36 -5.84 0.32 -2.23
CA PRO A 36 -4.92 1.44 -2.23
C PRO A 36 -3.98 1.36 -1.02
N VAL A 37 -2.83 2.02 -1.10
CA VAL A 37 -1.89 2.14 0.04
C VAL A 37 -2.45 3.11 1.07
N VAL A 38 -3.07 4.20 0.61
CA VAL A 38 -3.77 5.18 1.44
C VAL A 38 -5.17 5.39 0.88
N CYS A 39 -6.17 5.34 1.74
CA CYS A 39 -7.56 5.65 1.43
C CYS A 39 -8.06 6.71 2.40
N ARG A 40 -8.61 7.82 1.90
CA ARG A 40 -9.19 8.89 2.72
C ARG A 40 -10.53 9.35 2.17
N SER A 41 -11.36 9.89 3.05
CA SER A 41 -12.55 10.66 2.66
C SER A 41 -12.21 12.14 2.78
N GLU A 42 -12.44 12.92 1.71
CA GLU A 42 -12.50 14.38 1.86
C GLU A 42 -13.84 14.73 2.51
N LEU A 43 -13.81 15.46 3.64
CA LEU A 43 -15.03 16.07 4.16
C LEU A 43 -15.59 17.01 3.08
N GLY A 44 -16.74 16.66 2.51
CA GLY A 44 -17.52 17.60 1.71
C GLY A 44 -18.15 18.64 2.63
N ASP A 45 -18.01 19.91 2.28
CA ASP A 45 -18.44 21.06 3.10
C ASP A 45 -19.97 21.27 3.13
N THR A 46 -20.77 20.27 2.76
CA THR A 46 -22.23 20.38 2.72
C THR A 46 -22.91 19.13 3.25
N ALA A 47 -23.80 19.36 4.23
CA ALA A 47 -24.66 18.40 4.93
C ALA A 47 -25.73 17.73 4.04
N THR A 48 -25.34 17.32 2.83
CA THR A 48 -26.12 16.48 1.94
C THR A 48 -25.38 15.16 1.79
N HIS A 49 -26.10 14.05 1.69
CA HIS A 49 -25.64 12.66 1.67
C HIS A 49 -24.65 12.27 0.54
N ALA A 50 -23.85 13.20 0.01
CA ALA A 50 -22.69 12.91 -0.79
C ALA A 50 -21.64 12.26 0.12
N TRP A 51 -21.52 10.94 0.01
CA TRP A 51 -20.39 10.20 0.58
C TRP A 51 -19.13 10.89 0.05
N GLY A 52 -18.36 11.51 0.96
CA GLY A 52 -17.22 12.35 0.59
C GLY A 52 -16.32 11.66 -0.42
N LYS A 53 -15.83 12.39 -1.41
CA LYS A 53 -15.01 11.83 -2.49
C LYS A 53 -13.85 11.04 -1.89
N ARG A 54 -13.82 9.73 -2.16
CA ARG A 54 -12.75 8.86 -1.70
C ARG A 54 -11.49 9.20 -2.48
N GLN A 55 -10.43 9.59 -1.77
CA GLN A 55 -9.10 9.76 -2.31
C GLN A 55 -8.28 8.50 -2.06
N GLU A 56 -7.76 7.94 -3.13
CA GLU A 56 -6.92 6.75 -3.12
C GLU A 56 -5.54 7.10 -3.65
N HIS A 57 -4.50 6.59 -2.97
CA HIS A 57 -3.12 6.79 -3.38
C HIS A 57 -2.35 5.48 -3.43
N GLY A 58 -1.67 5.27 -4.54
CA GLY A 58 -0.87 4.09 -4.82
C GLY A 58 -1.70 2.80 -4.87
N ARG A 59 -1.00 1.68 -5.08
CA ARG A 59 -1.56 0.33 -5.01
C ARG A 59 -0.57 -0.64 -4.41
N PHE A 60 -1.04 -1.82 -4.01
CA PHE A 60 -0.16 -2.92 -3.65
C PHE A 60 0.09 -3.88 -4.80
N GLU A 61 1.35 -4.29 -4.90
CA GLU A 61 1.82 -5.45 -5.66
C GLU A 61 2.31 -6.50 -4.64
N VAL A 62 1.93 -7.77 -4.84
CA VAL A 62 2.27 -8.88 -3.93
C VAL A 62 3.01 -9.98 -4.68
N TRP A 63 4.06 -10.50 -4.06
CA TRP A 63 4.81 -11.66 -4.52
C TRP A 63 4.74 -12.78 -3.47
N ILE A 64 4.36 -13.99 -3.89
CA ILE A 64 4.24 -15.16 -3.01
C ILE A 64 5.12 -16.28 -3.53
N CYS A 65 6.01 -16.82 -2.70
CA CYS A 65 6.79 -18.00 -3.06
C CYS A 65 5.87 -19.23 -3.11
N ALA A 66 5.80 -19.91 -4.26
CA ALA A 66 5.01 -21.13 -4.41
C ALA A 66 5.59 -22.34 -3.64
N GLY A 67 6.85 -22.26 -3.19
CA GLY A 67 7.50 -23.34 -2.45
C GLY A 67 7.30 -23.26 -0.94
N CYS A 68 7.47 -22.07 -0.34
CA CYS A 68 7.42 -21.90 1.12
C CYS A 68 6.35 -20.91 1.60
N GLY A 69 5.60 -20.26 0.70
CA GLY A 69 4.54 -19.31 1.06
C GLY A 69 5.02 -17.93 1.54
N LEU A 70 6.34 -17.68 1.64
CA LEU A 70 6.86 -16.35 1.95
C LEU A 70 6.18 -15.32 1.05
N THR A 71 5.64 -14.27 1.66
CA THR A 71 4.87 -13.23 0.98
C THR A 71 5.54 -11.88 1.19
N GLU A 72 5.74 -11.13 0.12
CA GLU A 72 6.29 -9.78 0.13
C GLU A 72 5.27 -8.82 -0.50
N TRP A 73 4.98 -7.72 0.20
CA TRP A 73 4.09 -6.65 -0.25
C TRP A 73 4.91 -5.42 -0.65
N TYR A 74 4.53 -4.81 -1.76
CA TYR A 74 5.18 -3.61 -2.29
C TYR A 74 4.15 -2.54 -2.56
N ALA A 75 4.38 -1.34 -2.03
CA ALA A 75 3.66 -0.15 -2.44
C ALA A 75 4.18 0.35 -3.80
N VAL A 76 3.27 0.64 -4.73
CA VAL A 76 3.57 1.12 -6.07
C VAL A 76 2.87 2.45 -6.30
N ASP A 77 3.54 3.38 -6.98
CA ASP A 77 3.02 4.70 -7.37
C ASP A 77 2.49 5.56 -6.20
N VAL A 78 3.06 5.41 -4.99
CA VAL A 78 2.58 6.11 -3.78
C VAL A 78 3.49 7.25 -3.30
N ASN A 79 4.78 7.26 -3.64
CA ASN A 79 5.77 8.12 -2.98
C ASN A 79 5.46 9.61 -3.06
N GLU A 80 5.13 10.14 -4.24
CA GLU A 80 4.77 11.56 -4.38
C GLU A 80 3.47 11.91 -3.64
N SER A 81 2.53 10.97 -3.57
CA SER A 81 1.30 11.15 -2.79
C SER A 81 1.59 11.19 -1.29
N LEU A 82 2.44 10.29 -0.77
CA LEU A 82 2.86 10.30 0.62
C LEU A 82 3.62 11.58 0.99
N LYS A 83 4.52 12.03 0.10
CA LYS A 83 5.27 13.29 0.29
C LYS A 83 4.37 14.52 0.32
N ARG A 84 3.28 14.52 -0.45
CA ARG A 84 2.28 15.58 -0.40
C ARG A 84 1.46 15.49 0.88
N LEU A 85 0.97 14.30 1.21
CA LEU A 85 0.13 14.06 2.40
C LEU A 85 0.89 14.38 3.69
N SER A 86 2.18 14.07 3.78
CA SER A 86 2.98 14.35 4.98
C SER A 86 3.13 15.84 5.31
N ARG A 87 2.78 16.74 4.38
CA ARG A 87 2.73 18.19 4.59
C ARG A 87 1.40 18.67 5.17
N ASP A 88 0.37 17.83 5.14
CA ASP A 88 -0.93 18.07 5.76
C ASP A 88 -0.97 17.37 7.13
N PRO A 89 -0.96 18.12 8.25
CA PRO A 89 -1.01 17.55 9.60
C PRO A 89 -2.29 16.75 9.87
N SER A 90 -3.38 17.03 9.15
CA SER A 90 -4.62 16.28 9.28
C SER A 90 -4.57 14.93 8.57
N SER A 91 -3.50 14.63 7.82
CA SER A 91 -3.41 13.44 6.98
C SER A 91 -3.21 12.12 7.70
N GLY A 92 -2.66 12.16 8.92
CA GLY A 92 -2.20 10.98 9.63
C GLY A 92 -0.98 10.30 8.98
N VAL A 93 -0.41 10.88 7.90
CA VAL A 93 0.81 10.40 7.26
C VAL A 93 2.00 11.17 7.82
N SER A 94 2.92 10.47 8.46
CA SER A 94 4.20 11.02 8.94
C SER A 94 5.37 10.28 8.29
N TYR A 95 6.41 11.03 7.91
CA TYR A 95 7.67 10.44 7.49
C TYR A 95 8.52 10.10 8.72
N VAL A 96 9.04 8.87 8.80
CA VAL A 96 9.95 8.42 9.86
C VAL A 96 11.25 7.98 9.20
N ASP A 97 12.35 8.61 9.58
CA ASP A 97 13.69 8.21 9.16
C ASP A 97 14.28 7.23 10.18
N GLY A 98 14.46 5.98 9.77
CA GLY A 98 15.00 4.92 10.64
C GLY A 98 16.51 5.02 10.88
N ASP A 99 17.26 5.73 10.03
CA ASP A 99 18.71 5.89 10.22
C ASP A 99 19.04 6.96 11.27
N ALA A 100 18.12 7.91 11.50
CA ALA A 100 18.24 8.92 12.54
C ALA A 100 18.12 8.37 13.98
N GLN A 101 17.72 7.11 14.15
CA GLN A 101 17.46 6.49 15.46
C GLN A 101 18.55 5.55 15.97
N ARG A 102 19.65 5.30 15.24
CA ARG A 102 20.75 4.51 15.81
C ARG A 102 21.51 5.35 16.82
N PRO A 103 21.46 5.04 18.14
CA PRO A 103 22.42 5.59 19.06
C PRO A 103 23.80 5.13 18.59
N GLU A 104 24.79 6.03 18.62
CA GLU A 104 26.19 5.64 18.43
C GLU A 104 26.51 4.52 19.44
N GLU A 105 26.66 3.28 18.96
CA GLU A 105 27.23 2.19 19.74
C GLU A 105 28.66 2.61 20.11
N ARG A 106 28.84 3.04 21.36
CA ARG A 106 30.13 3.29 22.01
C ARG A 106 30.72 2.00 22.57
#